data_AF-A0A7V3T368-F1
#
_entry.id   AF-A0A7V3T368-F1
#
_cell.length_a   1.000
_cell.length_b   1.000
_cell.length_c   1.000
_cell.angle_alpha   90.00
_cell.angle_beta   90.00
_cell.angle_gamma   90.00
#
_symmetry.space_group_name_H-M   'P 1'
#
loop_
_entity.id
_entity.type
_entity.pdbx_description
1 polymer ?
#
loop_
_entity_poly.entity_id
_entity_poly.type
_entity_poly.pdbx_seq_one_letter_code
_entity_poly.pdbx_strand_id
1 'polypeptide(L)'
;MHTATATTAGHEAEAEEHSWLGPPRDWLDRFSRHFYPTRHRHLGESHHGHEPGPRPQTGSQDRSVAGEERELLPWLRLSASLDPQQPQTYVVAAFWLRTRLHRVNEAEQFLREGLRANPGHPEILFELGRIAAEHRNDPDRARNLWELAARNWQQRQGAATDSDTLVYAQILAHLAKLEEDQKRYERALEHLQALKQISPNKPAIERWIHTVTQQLHNR
;
A
#
# COMPACT_ATOMS: atom_id res chain seq x y z
N MET A 1 39.95 47.47 0.87
CA MET A 1 38.68 46.78 1.16
C MET A 1 38.08 46.32 -0.15
N HIS A 2 38.31 45.05 -0.52
CA HIS A 2 37.62 44.40 -1.63
C HIS A 2 36.92 43.17 -1.06
N THR A 3 35.60 43.19 -1.08
CA THR A 3 34.74 42.03 -0.81
C THR A 3 34.03 41.70 -2.12
N ALA A 4 34.48 40.64 -2.80
CA ALA A 4 33.72 39.99 -3.85
C ALA A 4 33.08 38.75 -3.22
N THR A 5 31.76 38.80 -3.02
CA THR A 5 30.93 37.67 -2.63
C THR A 5 30.76 36.74 -3.83
N ALA A 6 31.14 35.48 -3.65
CA ALA A 6 31.00 34.42 -4.62
C ALA A 6 29.54 33.95 -4.73
N THR A 7 29.02 34.08 -5.95
CA THR A 7 28.02 33.30 -6.67
C THR A 7 27.36 32.11 -5.95
N THR A 8 26.07 32.24 -5.66
CA THR A 8 25.10 31.13 -5.55
C THR A 8 24.66 30.69 -6.95
N ALA A 9 25.40 29.76 -7.56
CA ALA A 9 24.96 29.06 -8.77
C ALA A 9 24.46 27.68 -8.35
N GLY A 10 23.15 27.50 -8.27
CA GLY A 10 22.59 26.19 -7.93
C GLY A 10 21.07 26.05 -7.98
N HIS A 11 20.32 27.04 -8.46
CA HIS A 11 18.85 26.97 -8.48
C HIS A 11 18.20 27.28 -9.84
N GLU A 12 18.97 27.51 -10.91
CA GLU A 12 18.40 27.94 -12.22
C GLU A 12 18.39 26.84 -13.29
N ALA A 13 19.12 25.73 -13.11
CA ALA A 13 19.27 24.72 -14.17
C ALA A 13 18.06 23.78 -14.34
N GLU A 14 17.17 23.64 -13.36
CA GLU A 14 16.00 22.75 -13.45
C GLU A 14 14.77 23.42 -14.08
N ALA A 15 14.75 24.75 -14.21
CA ALA A 15 13.59 25.50 -14.69
C ALA A 15 13.54 25.67 -16.22
N GLU A 16 14.66 25.53 -16.93
CA GLU A 16 14.73 25.84 -18.37
C GLU A 16 14.44 24.65 -19.30
N GLU A 17 14.64 23.39 -18.87
CA GLU A 17 14.51 22.21 -19.75
C GLU A 17 13.08 21.90 -20.24
N HIS A 18 12.05 22.57 -19.71
CA HIS A 18 10.65 22.34 -20.07
C HIS A 18 9.92 23.55 -20.67
N SER A 19 10.61 24.66 -20.90
CA SER A 19 10.00 25.92 -21.37
C SER A 19 9.43 25.85 -22.81
N TRP A 20 9.89 24.90 -23.63
CA TRP A 20 9.47 24.75 -25.04
C TRP A 20 8.14 24.00 -25.25
N LEU A 21 7.63 23.28 -24.24
CA LEU A 21 6.45 22.42 -24.37
C LEU A 21 5.10 23.16 -24.15
N GLY A 22 5.14 24.42 -23.73
CA GLY A 22 3.94 25.19 -23.34
C GLY A 22 3.18 24.57 -22.15
N PRO A 23 2.00 25.10 -21.78
CA PRO A 23 1.16 24.45 -20.78
C PRO A 23 0.72 23.06 -21.27
N PRO A 24 0.59 22.07 -20.38
CA PRO A 24 0.28 20.71 -20.76
C PRO A 24 -1.16 20.60 -21.28
N ARG A 25 -1.33 19.86 -22.38
CA ARG A 25 -2.59 19.79 -23.16
C ARG A 25 -3.70 19.05 -22.44
N ASP A 26 -3.33 17.95 -21.79
CA ASP A 26 -4.24 17.12 -21.00
C ASP A 26 -3.48 16.47 -19.83
N TRP A 27 -4.15 15.63 -19.06
CA TRP A 27 -3.55 14.98 -17.90
C TRP A 27 -2.50 13.93 -18.30
N LEU A 28 -2.57 13.35 -19.50
CA LEU A 28 -1.60 12.38 -20.00
C LEU A 28 -0.31 13.06 -20.45
N ASP A 29 -0.40 14.23 -21.08
CA ASP A 29 0.73 15.13 -21.38
C ASP A 29 1.35 15.67 -20.08
N ARG A 30 0.53 16.01 -19.07
CA ARG A 30 1.05 16.33 -17.72
C ARG A 30 1.84 15.17 -17.13
N PHE A 31 1.31 13.96 -17.26
CA PHE A 31 1.90 12.75 -16.73
C PHE A 31 3.25 12.43 -17.39
N SER A 32 3.28 12.41 -18.74
CA SER A 32 4.47 12.03 -19.52
C SER A 32 5.66 12.96 -19.28
N ARG A 33 5.41 14.26 -19.05
CA ARG A 33 6.43 15.26 -18.75
C ARG A 33 7.14 15.07 -17.40
N HIS A 34 6.54 14.31 -16.49
CA HIS A 34 7.13 14.02 -15.17
C HIS A 34 7.65 12.57 -15.08
N PHE A 35 7.66 11.85 -16.21
CA PHE A 35 8.00 10.44 -16.26
C PHE A 35 9.28 10.22 -17.08
N TYR A 36 10.40 10.18 -16.37
CA TYR A 36 11.73 9.84 -16.91
C TYR A 36 12.16 8.52 -16.27
N PRO A 37 12.00 7.36 -16.94
CA PRO A 37 12.56 6.12 -16.43
C PRO A 37 14.08 6.29 -16.29
N THR A 38 14.59 6.18 -15.06
CA THR A 38 15.99 6.56 -14.80
C THR A 38 16.96 5.43 -15.14
N ARG A 39 16.47 4.19 -15.29
CA ARG A 39 17.25 3.02 -15.75
C ARG A 39 16.39 2.01 -16.51
N HIS A 40 16.89 1.58 -17.67
CA HIS A 40 16.37 0.42 -18.39
C HIS A 40 17.43 -0.69 -18.36
N ARG A 41 17.08 -1.87 -17.83
CA ARG A 41 17.90 -3.07 -18.01
C ARG A 41 17.40 -3.78 -19.27
N HIS A 42 18.20 -3.79 -20.33
CA HIS A 42 17.84 -4.50 -21.55
C HIS A 42 17.83 -6.02 -21.27
N LEU A 43 16.71 -6.69 -21.60
CA LEU A 43 16.63 -8.15 -21.61
C LEU A 43 17.55 -8.67 -22.72
N GLY A 44 18.80 -9.00 -22.36
CA GLY A 44 19.81 -9.49 -23.30
C GLY A 44 21.26 -9.15 -22.94
N GLU A 45 21.53 -8.32 -21.93
CA GLU A 45 22.91 -8.09 -21.47
C GLU A 45 23.45 -9.28 -20.66
N SER A 46 23.83 -10.35 -21.36
CA SER A 46 24.89 -11.23 -20.89
C SER A 46 26.20 -10.45 -20.95
N HIS A 47 26.80 -10.18 -19.79
CA HIS A 47 28.12 -9.57 -19.67
C HIS A 47 29.16 -10.40 -20.41
N HIS A 48 29.43 -10.08 -21.67
CA HIS A 48 30.61 -10.52 -22.38
C HIS A 48 31.73 -9.50 -22.20
N GLY A 49 32.73 -9.88 -21.40
CA GLY A 49 34.14 -9.51 -21.53
C GLY A 49 34.50 -8.04 -21.43
N HIS A 50 34.90 -7.59 -20.23
CA HIS A 50 35.97 -6.61 -20.08
C HIS A 50 36.76 -6.89 -18.78
N GLU A 51 38.09 -6.88 -18.92
CA GLU A 51 39.12 -7.20 -17.91
C GLU A 51 39.03 -6.37 -16.61
N PRO A 52 39.58 -6.88 -15.49
CA PRO A 52 39.49 -6.21 -14.20
C PRO A 52 40.57 -5.13 -14.05
N GLY A 53 40.21 -3.87 -14.26
CA GLY A 53 40.94 -2.71 -13.73
C GLY A 53 40.66 -2.53 -12.22
N PRO A 54 41.59 -1.95 -11.43
CA PRO A 54 41.45 -1.86 -9.99
C PRO A 54 40.30 -0.92 -9.60
N ARG A 55 39.35 -1.46 -8.82
CA ARG A 55 38.18 -0.75 -8.31
C ARG A 55 38.58 0.35 -7.30
N PRO A 56 38.08 1.59 -7.41
CA PRO A 56 38.03 2.48 -6.28
C PRO A 56 36.98 1.96 -5.30
N GLN A 57 37.40 1.69 -4.06
CA GLN A 57 36.48 1.46 -2.94
C GLN A 57 35.75 2.77 -2.64
N THR A 58 34.54 2.93 -3.16
CA THR A 58 33.61 3.96 -2.68
C THR A 58 32.38 3.25 -2.15
N GLY A 59 32.25 3.28 -0.83
CA GLY A 59 31.10 2.80 -0.11
C GLY A 59 29.87 3.65 -0.42
N SER A 60 28.78 2.98 -0.78
CA SER A 60 27.43 3.30 -0.33
C SER A 60 26.49 2.23 -0.85
N GLN A 61 26.37 1.19 -0.03
CA GLN A 61 25.18 0.34 0.02
C GLN A 61 23.93 1.25 0.20
N ASP A 62 22.79 0.80 -0.32
CA ASP A 62 21.42 1.21 0.08
C ASP A 62 20.60 2.26 -0.73
N ARG A 63 21.05 2.75 -1.91
CA ARG A 63 20.24 3.71 -2.71
C ARG A 63 19.41 3.15 -3.87
N SER A 64 19.44 1.85 -4.16
CA SER A 64 18.81 1.30 -5.38
C SER A 64 17.34 0.90 -5.23
N VAL A 65 16.92 0.40 -4.06
CA VAL A 65 15.57 -0.19 -3.89
C VAL A 65 14.48 0.90 -3.81
N ALA A 66 14.75 1.99 -3.09
CA ALA A 66 13.81 3.12 -2.97
C ALA A 66 13.63 3.90 -4.29
N GLY A 67 14.54 3.73 -5.25
CA GLY A 67 14.44 4.35 -6.58
C GLY A 67 13.37 3.67 -7.44
N GLU A 68 13.45 2.33 -7.57
CA GLU A 68 12.53 1.54 -8.38
C GLU A 68 11.08 1.63 -7.88
N GLU A 69 10.86 1.66 -6.56
CA GLU A 69 9.52 1.74 -5.97
C GLU A 69 8.83 3.09 -6.25
N ARG A 70 9.61 4.18 -6.36
CA ARG A 70 9.08 5.50 -6.73
C ARG A 70 8.66 5.54 -8.20
N GLU A 71 9.38 4.83 -9.07
CA GLU A 71 9.08 4.73 -10.50
C GLU A 71 7.78 3.95 -10.76
N LEU A 72 7.33 3.09 -9.84
CA LEU A 72 6.05 2.37 -9.96
C LEU A 72 4.82 3.26 -9.75
N LEU A 73 4.92 4.32 -8.95
CA LEU A 73 3.73 5.12 -8.60
C LEU A 73 3.09 5.83 -9.79
N PRO A 74 3.85 6.44 -10.72
CA PRO A 74 3.29 6.95 -11.97
C PRO A 74 2.53 5.86 -12.74
N TRP A 75 3.10 4.65 -12.88
CA TRP A 75 2.43 3.54 -13.58
C TRP A 75 1.12 3.13 -12.93
N LEU A 76 1.07 3.07 -11.60
CA LEU A 76 -0.15 2.75 -10.87
C LEU A 76 -1.21 3.85 -11.01
N ARG A 77 -0.81 5.12 -11.08
CA ARG A 77 -1.74 6.23 -11.37
C ARG A 77 -2.29 6.16 -12.79
N LEU A 78 -1.43 5.86 -13.77
CA LEU A 78 -1.87 5.63 -15.15
C LEU A 78 -2.84 4.44 -15.22
N SER A 79 -2.50 3.32 -14.57
CA SER A 79 -3.41 2.16 -14.50
C SER A 79 -4.76 2.53 -13.90
N ALA A 80 -4.80 3.26 -12.78
CA ALA A 80 -6.05 3.68 -12.14
C ALA A 80 -6.89 4.62 -13.02
N SER A 81 -6.25 5.42 -13.88
CA SER A 81 -6.97 6.27 -14.83
C SER A 81 -7.56 5.50 -16.01
N LEU A 82 -6.90 4.41 -16.44
CA LEU A 82 -7.33 3.58 -17.56
C LEU A 82 -8.43 2.60 -17.14
N ASP A 83 -8.31 2.02 -15.94
CA ASP A 83 -9.32 1.17 -15.33
C ASP A 83 -9.56 1.54 -13.86
N PRO A 84 -10.43 2.53 -13.61
CA PRO A 84 -10.75 2.94 -12.25
C PRO A 84 -11.48 1.85 -11.44
N GLN A 85 -12.08 0.87 -12.11
CA GLN A 85 -12.86 -0.22 -11.49
C GLN A 85 -11.98 -1.41 -11.10
N GLN A 86 -10.65 -1.31 -11.24
CA GLN A 86 -9.71 -2.31 -10.77
C GLN A 86 -9.24 -1.99 -9.34
N PRO A 87 -9.80 -2.64 -8.29
CA PRO A 87 -9.49 -2.30 -6.90
C PRO A 87 -8.03 -2.61 -6.52
N GLN A 88 -7.43 -3.62 -7.14
CA GLN A 88 -6.05 -4.05 -6.89
C GLN A 88 -5.04 -2.93 -7.21
N THR A 89 -5.31 -2.09 -8.21
CA THR A 89 -4.43 -0.95 -8.53
C THR A 89 -4.26 -0.02 -7.33
N TYR A 90 -5.35 0.26 -6.62
CA TYR A 90 -5.34 1.12 -5.44
C TYR A 90 -4.72 0.43 -4.23
N VAL A 91 -5.03 -0.85 -4.01
CA VAL A 91 -4.49 -1.65 -2.90
C VAL A 91 -2.98 -1.79 -3.00
N VAL A 92 -2.47 -2.16 -4.17
CA VAL A 92 -1.03 -2.32 -4.42
C VAL A 92 -0.29 -0.99 -4.27
N ALA A 93 -0.82 0.09 -4.85
CA ALA A 93 -0.21 1.41 -4.70
C ALA A 93 -0.17 1.87 -3.23
N ALA A 94 -1.25 1.64 -2.48
CA ALA A 94 -1.30 1.98 -1.07
C ALA A 94 -0.30 1.18 -0.25
N PHE A 95 -0.10 -0.10 -0.55
CA PHE A 95 0.93 -0.94 0.07
C PHE A 95 2.33 -0.32 -0.11
N TRP A 96 2.72 0.02 -1.34
CA TRP A 96 4.03 0.63 -1.61
C TRP A 96 4.18 2.00 -0.94
N LEU A 97 3.17 2.86 -1.07
CA LEU A 97 3.14 4.18 -0.46
C LEU A 97 3.34 4.10 1.06
N ARG A 98 2.66 3.15 1.72
CA ARG A 98 2.68 3.02 3.17
C ARG A 98 3.93 2.33 3.70
N THR A 99 4.33 1.21 3.11
CA THR A 99 5.35 0.32 3.69
C THR A 99 6.77 0.66 3.26
N ARG A 100 6.95 1.14 2.03
CA ARG A 100 8.27 1.39 1.46
C ARG A 100 8.62 2.87 1.32
N LEU A 101 7.62 3.68 0.99
CA LEU A 101 7.81 5.11 0.79
C LEU A 101 7.42 5.95 2.01
N HIS A 102 6.81 5.35 3.03
CA HIS A 102 6.34 5.99 4.26
C HIS A 102 5.39 7.19 4.03
N ARG A 103 4.69 7.23 2.89
CA ARG A 103 3.72 8.25 2.47
C ARG A 103 2.29 7.83 2.82
N VAL A 104 2.05 7.63 4.11
CA VAL A 104 0.76 7.09 4.62
C VAL A 104 -0.45 7.94 4.21
N ASN A 105 -0.33 9.27 4.24
CA ASN A 105 -1.42 10.17 3.85
C ASN A 105 -1.82 9.98 2.39
N GLU A 106 -0.85 9.75 1.51
CA GLU A 106 -1.09 9.53 0.09
C GLU A 106 -1.67 8.13 -0.17
N ALA A 107 -1.22 7.12 0.58
CA ALA A 107 -1.84 5.80 0.56
C ALA A 107 -3.33 5.88 0.92
N GLU A 108 -3.66 6.60 2.01
CA GLU A 108 -5.05 6.78 2.45
C GLU A 108 -5.87 7.53 1.39
N GLN A 109 -5.33 8.60 0.81
CA GLN A 109 -6.03 9.37 -0.23
C GLN A 109 -6.27 8.52 -1.49
N PHE A 110 -5.28 7.75 -1.93
CA PHE A 110 -5.40 6.91 -3.12
C PHE A 110 -6.41 5.77 -2.90
N LEU A 111 -6.44 5.16 -1.70
CA LEU A 111 -7.49 4.19 -1.35
C LEU A 111 -8.88 4.83 -1.32
N ARG A 112 -9.02 6.07 -0.85
CA ARG A 112 -10.31 6.78 -0.88
C ARG A 112 -10.78 7.06 -2.31
N GLU A 113 -9.86 7.37 -3.23
CA GLU A 113 -10.15 7.46 -4.67
C GLU A 113 -10.63 6.11 -5.21
N GLY A 114 -9.90 5.04 -4.90
CA GLY A 114 -10.30 3.68 -5.24
C GLY A 114 -11.67 3.30 -4.71
N LEU A 115 -12.02 3.71 -3.49
CA LEU A 115 -13.33 3.45 -2.89
C LEU A 115 -14.46 4.27 -3.55
N ARG A 116 -14.19 5.49 -4.03
CA ARG A 116 -15.16 6.26 -4.81
C ARG A 116 -15.44 5.59 -6.15
N ALA A 117 -14.40 5.07 -6.81
CA ALA A 117 -14.54 4.34 -8.06
C ALA A 117 -15.18 2.96 -7.83
N ASN A 118 -14.88 2.30 -6.71
CA ASN A 118 -15.35 0.96 -6.36
C ASN A 118 -16.13 0.98 -5.02
N PRO A 119 -17.37 1.49 -4.99
CA PRO A 119 -18.12 1.65 -3.74
C PRO A 119 -18.21 0.35 -2.93
N GLY A 120 -17.80 0.45 -1.67
CA GLY A 120 -17.90 -0.64 -0.72
C GLY A 120 -16.98 -1.84 -0.97
N HIS A 121 -15.94 -1.70 -1.81
CA HIS A 121 -15.01 -2.80 -2.06
C HIS A 121 -14.33 -3.30 -0.76
N PRO A 122 -14.48 -4.59 -0.38
CA PRO A 122 -14.01 -5.11 0.91
C PRO A 122 -12.51 -4.92 1.14
N GLU A 123 -11.68 -5.19 0.14
CA GLU A 123 -10.22 -5.09 0.28
C GLU A 123 -9.74 -3.63 0.45
N ILE A 124 -10.39 -2.67 -0.21
CA ILE A 124 -10.05 -1.24 -0.06
C ILE A 124 -10.44 -0.75 1.34
N LEU A 125 -11.63 -1.15 1.81
CA LEU A 125 -12.08 -0.88 3.18
C LEU A 125 -11.15 -1.51 4.22
N PHE A 126 -10.68 -2.73 3.96
CA PHE A 126 -9.72 -3.43 4.80
C PHE A 126 -8.41 -2.65 4.95
N GLU A 127 -7.80 -2.23 3.84
CA GLU A 127 -6.56 -1.45 3.87
C GLU A 127 -6.75 -0.06 4.51
N LEU A 128 -7.89 0.60 4.30
CA LEU A 128 -8.22 1.84 5.03
C LEU A 128 -8.31 1.60 6.54
N GLY A 129 -8.89 0.48 6.96
CA GLY A 129 -8.97 0.09 8.37
C GLY A 129 -7.59 -0.20 8.97
N ARG A 130 -6.68 -0.81 8.20
CA ARG A 130 -5.28 -0.99 8.59
C ARG A 130 -4.56 0.34 8.79
N ILE A 131 -4.77 1.32 7.90
CA ILE A 131 -4.21 2.66 8.09
C ILE A 131 -4.74 3.29 9.38
N ALA A 132 -6.04 3.16 9.66
CA ALA A 132 -6.63 3.70 10.89
C ALA A 132 -6.03 3.06 12.16
N ALA A 133 -5.88 1.73 12.18
CA ALA A 133 -5.30 1.01 13.31
C ALA A 133 -3.79 1.29 13.47
N GLU A 134 -3.01 1.06 12.41
CA GLU A 134 -1.54 1.01 12.47
C GLU A 134 -0.89 2.40 12.46
N HIS A 135 -1.51 3.39 11.82
CA HIS A 135 -0.88 4.70 11.60
C HIS A 135 -1.63 5.89 12.20
N ARG A 136 -2.91 5.72 12.56
CA ARG A 136 -3.69 6.77 13.23
C ARG A 136 -3.97 6.46 14.69
N ASN A 137 -3.69 5.24 15.14
CA ASN A 137 -4.03 4.76 16.48
C ASN A 137 -5.53 5.00 16.79
N ASP A 138 -6.38 4.78 15.78
CA ASP A 138 -7.83 4.98 15.84
C ASP A 138 -8.54 3.64 15.67
N PRO A 139 -8.63 2.84 16.75
CA PRO A 139 -9.16 1.49 16.66
C PRO A 139 -10.69 1.47 16.47
N ASP A 140 -11.40 2.54 16.85
CA ASP A 140 -12.85 2.63 16.61
C ASP A 140 -13.13 2.83 15.12
N ARG A 141 -12.35 3.69 14.46
CA ARG A 141 -12.44 3.83 13.01
C ARG A 141 -12.01 2.56 12.27
N ALA A 142 -10.94 1.90 12.72
CA ALA A 142 -10.50 0.63 12.15
C ALA A 142 -11.60 -0.43 12.22
N ARG A 143 -12.23 -0.59 13.40
CA ARG A 143 -13.39 -1.48 13.59
C ARG A 143 -14.51 -1.17 12.61
N ASN A 144 -14.95 0.09 12.53
CA ASN A 144 -16.07 0.47 11.67
C ASN A 144 -15.79 0.14 10.19
N LEU A 145 -14.56 0.36 9.74
CA LEU A 145 -14.13 0.04 8.38
C LEU A 145 -14.09 -1.46 8.12
N TRP A 146 -13.53 -2.24 9.04
CA TRP A 146 -13.45 -3.69 8.92
C TRP A 146 -14.81 -4.39 9.05
N GLU A 147 -15.70 -3.92 9.92
CA GLU A 147 -17.08 -4.40 9.99
C GLU A 147 -17.83 -4.11 8.67
N LEU A 148 -17.65 -2.91 8.11
CA LEU A 148 -18.22 -2.58 6.80
C LEU A 148 -17.65 -3.48 5.70
N ALA A 149 -16.34 -3.73 5.71
CA ALA A 149 -15.68 -4.63 4.76
C ALA A 149 -16.26 -6.05 4.84
N ALA A 150 -16.40 -6.59 6.06
CA ALA A 150 -16.96 -7.91 6.32
C ALA A 150 -18.42 -8.02 5.81
N ARG A 151 -19.27 -7.03 6.14
CA ARG A 151 -20.67 -7.00 5.66
C ARG A 151 -20.75 -6.96 4.14
N ASN A 152 -19.95 -6.11 3.49
CA ASN A 152 -19.96 -5.97 2.04
C ASN A 152 -19.45 -7.23 1.34
N TRP A 153 -18.46 -7.91 1.92
CA TRP A 153 -18.02 -9.21 1.43
C TRP A 153 -19.15 -10.24 1.51
N GLN A 154 -19.84 -10.33 2.64
CA GLN A 154 -20.93 -11.26 2.84
C GLN A 154 -22.08 -11.05 1.85
N GLN A 155 -22.37 -9.80 1.48
CA GLN A 155 -23.40 -9.46 0.49
C GLN A 155 -23.01 -9.87 -0.94
N ARG A 156 -21.72 -10.05 -1.23
CA ARG A 156 -21.18 -10.40 -2.57
C ARG A 156 -21.07 -11.91 -2.82
N GLN A 157 -21.42 -12.75 -1.84
CA GLN A 157 -21.16 -14.21 -1.82
C GLN A 157 -21.72 -15.05 -2.99
N GLY A 158 -22.42 -14.46 -3.95
CA GLY A 158 -22.84 -15.17 -5.18
C GLY A 158 -21.70 -15.56 -6.13
N ALA A 159 -20.49 -15.01 -5.97
CA ALA A 159 -19.34 -15.25 -6.86
C ALA A 159 -17.97 -15.15 -6.16
N ALA A 160 -17.86 -15.58 -4.90
CA ALA A 160 -16.62 -15.42 -4.13
C ALA A 160 -15.48 -16.30 -4.69
N THR A 161 -14.37 -15.66 -5.05
CA THR A 161 -13.11 -16.32 -5.46
C THR A 161 -12.30 -16.77 -4.24
N ASP A 162 -11.27 -17.60 -4.45
CA ASP A 162 -10.31 -17.97 -3.39
C ASP A 162 -9.61 -16.72 -2.80
N SER A 163 -9.35 -15.72 -3.65
CA SER A 163 -8.78 -14.43 -3.25
C SER A 163 -9.73 -13.65 -2.35
N ASP A 164 -11.02 -13.62 -2.68
CA ASP A 164 -12.03 -12.97 -1.85
C ASP A 164 -12.14 -13.63 -0.47
N THR A 165 -12.04 -14.96 -0.41
CA THR A 165 -12.06 -15.72 0.84
C THR A 165 -10.86 -15.39 1.72
N LEU A 166 -9.67 -15.22 1.12
CA LEU A 166 -8.47 -14.80 1.84
C LEU A 166 -8.63 -13.42 2.47
N VAL A 167 -9.13 -12.44 1.72
CA VAL A 167 -9.36 -11.07 2.24
C VAL A 167 -10.36 -11.10 3.40
N TYR A 168 -11.44 -11.88 3.28
CA TYR A 168 -12.41 -12.01 4.36
C TYR A 168 -11.82 -12.67 5.62
N ALA A 169 -10.99 -13.70 5.46
CA ALA A 169 -10.25 -14.29 6.57
C ALA A 169 -9.31 -13.28 7.25
N GLN A 170 -8.63 -12.42 6.48
CA GLN A 170 -7.80 -11.34 7.02
C GLN A 170 -8.63 -10.32 7.79
N ILE A 171 -9.78 -9.88 7.26
CA ILE A 171 -10.69 -8.95 7.94
C ILE A 171 -11.12 -9.52 9.30
N LEU A 172 -11.57 -10.79 9.33
CA LEU A 172 -12.00 -11.43 10.58
C LEU A 172 -10.87 -11.57 11.59
N ALA A 173 -9.66 -11.92 11.15
CA ALA A 173 -8.49 -12.00 12.03
C ALA A 173 -8.14 -10.65 12.66
N HIS A 174 -8.18 -9.56 11.87
CA HIS A 174 -7.89 -8.22 12.39
C HIS A 174 -8.97 -7.72 13.34
N LEU A 175 -10.25 -7.97 13.05
CA LEU A 175 -11.35 -7.69 13.96
C LEU A 175 -11.19 -8.47 15.27
N ALA A 176 -10.96 -9.78 15.20
CA ALA A 176 -10.74 -10.61 16.39
C ALA A 176 -9.60 -10.06 17.27
N LYS A 177 -8.46 -9.71 16.64
CA LYS A 177 -7.31 -9.16 17.35
C LYS A 177 -7.62 -7.81 17.99
N LEU A 178 -8.27 -6.90 17.26
CA LEU A 178 -8.65 -5.59 17.77
C LEU A 178 -9.63 -5.69 18.94
N GLU A 179 -10.62 -6.57 18.85
CA GLU A 179 -11.55 -6.81 19.96
C GLU A 179 -10.85 -7.43 21.17
N GLU A 180 -9.92 -8.38 20.96
CA GLU A 180 -9.09 -8.94 22.04
C GLU A 180 -8.27 -7.85 22.74
N ASP A 181 -7.60 -6.98 21.98
CA ASP A 181 -6.77 -5.89 22.50
C ASP A 181 -7.60 -4.86 23.30
N GLN A 182 -8.85 -4.62 22.87
CA GLN A 182 -9.82 -3.81 23.62
C GLN A 182 -10.54 -4.58 24.73
N LYS A 183 -10.13 -5.83 24.99
CA LYS A 183 -10.72 -6.73 25.97
C LYS A 183 -12.21 -6.97 25.74
N ARG A 184 -12.69 -6.91 24.50
CA ARG A 184 -14.06 -7.24 24.08
C ARG A 184 -14.09 -8.70 23.65
N TYR A 185 -13.80 -9.58 24.59
CA TYR A 185 -13.53 -11.00 24.30
C TYR A 185 -14.71 -11.74 23.68
N GLU A 186 -15.95 -11.41 24.04
CA GLU A 186 -17.16 -11.98 23.42
C GLU A 186 -17.17 -11.72 21.90
N ARG A 187 -16.95 -10.47 21.50
CA ARG A 187 -16.87 -10.07 20.10
C ARG A 187 -15.66 -10.68 19.39
N ALA A 188 -14.52 -10.77 20.06
CA ALA A 188 -13.34 -11.45 19.52
C ALA A 188 -13.66 -12.92 19.19
N LEU A 189 -14.36 -13.63 20.08
CA LEU A 189 -14.76 -15.02 19.88
C LEU A 189 -15.73 -15.18 18.70
N GLU A 190 -16.68 -14.27 18.51
CA GLU A 190 -17.58 -14.27 17.33
C GLU A 190 -16.78 -14.24 16.02
N HIS A 191 -15.83 -13.31 15.91
CA HIS A 191 -14.97 -13.18 14.73
C HIS A 191 -14.09 -14.41 14.51
N LEU A 192 -13.55 -15.00 15.59
CA LEU A 192 -12.75 -16.23 15.51
C LEU A 192 -13.57 -17.46 15.11
N GLN A 193 -14.81 -17.57 15.58
CA GLN A 193 -15.72 -18.64 15.18
C GLN A 193 -16.04 -18.55 13.69
N ALA A 194 -16.32 -17.35 13.17
CA ALA A 194 -16.51 -17.14 11.74
C ALA A 194 -15.23 -17.48 10.95
N LEU A 195 -14.06 -17.06 11.43
CA LEU A 195 -12.77 -17.33 10.79
C LEU A 195 -12.46 -18.84 10.73
N LYS A 196 -12.81 -19.59 11.77
CA LYS A 196 -12.62 -21.05 11.82
C LYS A 196 -13.37 -21.79 10.69
N GLN A 197 -14.53 -21.27 10.24
CA GLN A 197 -15.33 -21.93 9.21
C GLN A 197 -14.65 -21.88 7.83
N ILE A 198 -13.97 -20.77 7.55
CA ILE A 198 -13.38 -20.49 6.23
C ILE A 198 -11.86 -20.72 6.18
N SER A 199 -11.20 -20.82 7.33
CA SER A 199 -9.74 -20.96 7.39
C SER A 199 -9.28 -22.38 7.04
N PRO A 200 -8.24 -22.53 6.20
CA PRO A 200 -7.60 -23.82 5.98
C PRO A 200 -6.83 -24.32 7.22
N ASN A 201 -6.42 -23.43 8.13
CA ASN A 201 -5.67 -23.76 9.34
C ASN A 201 -6.54 -23.66 10.60
N LYS A 202 -7.53 -24.55 10.72
CA LYS A 202 -8.43 -24.62 11.88
C LYS A 202 -7.72 -24.81 13.23
N PRO A 203 -6.66 -25.66 13.36
CA PRO A 203 -5.99 -25.86 14.64
C PRO A 203 -5.33 -24.60 15.21
N ALA A 204 -4.84 -23.69 14.37
CA ALA A 204 -4.32 -22.41 14.84
C ALA A 204 -5.42 -21.52 15.41
N ILE A 205 -6.58 -21.46 14.74
CA ILE A 205 -7.72 -20.65 15.18
C ILE A 205 -8.32 -21.22 16.48
N GLU A 206 -8.39 -22.54 16.63
CA GLU A 206 -8.86 -23.19 17.86
C GLU A 206 -7.99 -22.87 19.07
N ARG A 207 -6.66 -22.86 18.90
CA ARG A 207 -5.74 -22.43 19.95
C ARG A 207 -5.98 -20.98 20.35
N TRP A 208 -6.22 -20.09 19.38
CA TRP A 208 -6.52 -18.69 19.66
C TRP A 208 -7.87 -18.53 20.39
N ILE A 209 -8.92 -19.24 19.95
CA ILE A 209 -10.21 -19.29 20.64
C ILE A 209 -10.03 -19.72 22.10
N HIS A 210 -9.24 -20.77 22.35
CA HIS A 210 -8.97 -21.24 23.70
C HIS A 210 -8.31 -20.16 24.56
N THR A 211 -7.26 -19.50 24.05
CA THR A 211 -6.58 -18.39 24.75
C THR A 211 -7.55 -17.26 25.12
N VAL A 212 -8.35 -16.79 24.16
CA VAL A 212 -9.31 -15.69 24.39
C VAL A 212 -10.40 -16.11 25.37
N THR A 213 -10.82 -17.38 25.33
CA THR A 213 -11.80 -17.95 26.28
C THR A 213 -11.25 -17.93 27.70
N GLN A 214 -9.98 -18.28 27.92
CA GLN A 214 -9.35 -18.19 29.23
C GLN A 214 -9.29 -16.74 29.73
N GLN A 215 -8.96 -15.79 28.85
CA GLN A 215 -8.95 -14.36 29.22
C GLN A 215 -10.34 -13.84 29.61
N LEU A 216 -11.41 -14.31 28.96
CA LEU A 216 -12.79 -13.97 29.32
C LEU A 216 -13.18 -14.50 30.71
N HIS A 217 -12.77 -15.72 31.07
CA HIS A 217 -13.07 -16.30 32.38
C HIS A 217 -12.26 -15.70 33.53
N ASN A 218 -11.10 -15.11 33.24
CA ASN A 218 -10.21 -14.49 34.21
C ASN A 218 -10.50 -12.99 34.46
N ARG A 219 -11.63 -12.47 33.96
CA ARG A 219 -12.11 -11.10 34.18
C ARG A 219 -13.03 -11.01 35.38
#